data_AF-A0A7J6YH30-F1
#
_entry.id   AF-A0A7J6YH30-F1
#
_cell.length_a   1.000
_cell.length_b   1.000
_cell.length_c   1.000
_cell.angle_alpha   90.00
_cell.angle_beta   90.00
_cell.angle_gamma   90.00
#
_symmetry.space_group_name_H-M   'P 1'
#
loop_
_entity.id
_entity.type
_entity.pdbx_description
1 polymer ?
#
loop_
_entity_poly.entity_id
_entity_poly.type
_entity_poly.pdbx_seq_one_letter_code
_entity_poly.pdbx_strand_id
1 'polypeptide(L)'
;MPSYLPDTVVLQLYRYDGEAEFADYMDANSLTFVALGDAERPALCGIDATAQLHYEGAQRTLASAAGIVSGICRRRLRVPFGMSELSELLRRAYNTERGNRNNSLTGFTETVLLAHAFSDAVWAEESFHCLSTTRRVGNILVSAGIGSATRDLAVDKWRLYQDIMELRDELMIARTVYDYRHCGYESNRSISGMEEEGMKRVNAIQSNREEERKWQLSVFCERAKHEAEKMTKELEQRGGATLDELQKTLEAKKRESSALQADRENRIREYEQTLGKIRTRKQDEESASERLRQAMQQPKQELSLRQSAIETREQQFEMVQLDGARGREAIMRERHSIEAVRRTVREERRRQRRLWIHQIKEMSANVLEPVRLLAEERKKKCEQATAKEDVAERALAADIKMIEDYLPKLISLDDIPVNPEETDIIRRQFDEVFTQEKQTYLASAEEEHARNERLGRGLEVYRQRMLDDYVGKENGKLHGAETTERHLSSVVDQVLN
;
A
#
# COMPACT_ATOMS: atom_id res chain seq x y z
N MET A 1 -6.28 -6.47 -13.80
CA MET A 1 -7.20 -5.40 -14.24
C MET A 1 -8.44 -5.47 -13.37
N PRO A 2 -9.07 -4.35 -12.98
CA PRO A 2 -10.30 -4.44 -12.21
C PRO A 2 -11.35 -5.15 -13.08
N SER A 3 -12.09 -6.07 -12.47
CA SER A 3 -13.17 -6.81 -13.10
C SER A 3 -14.18 -5.83 -13.68
N TYR A 4 -14.28 -5.80 -15.01
CA TYR A 4 -15.24 -4.98 -15.73
C TYR A 4 -16.66 -5.36 -15.27
N LEU A 5 -17.44 -4.37 -14.86
CA LEU A 5 -18.79 -4.54 -14.35
C LEU A 5 -19.76 -4.58 -15.54
N PRO A 6 -20.67 -5.55 -15.62
CA PRO A 6 -21.67 -5.62 -16.69
C PRO A 6 -22.75 -4.52 -16.58
N ASP A 7 -22.78 -3.77 -15.48
CA ASP A 7 -23.86 -2.84 -15.17
C ASP A 7 -23.52 -1.39 -15.57
N THR A 8 -24.54 -0.68 -16.06
CA THR A 8 -24.44 0.74 -16.38
C THR A 8 -24.51 1.56 -15.10
N VAL A 9 -23.51 2.41 -14.84
CA VAL A 9 -23.45 3.28 -13.67
C VAL A 9 -23.79 4.71 -14.08
N VAL A 10 -24.74 5.33 -13.36
CA VAL A 10 -25.18 6.72 -13.60
C VAL A 10 -24.90 7.55 -12.35
N LEU A 11 -24.19 8.67 -12.53
CA LEU A 11 -23.96 9.68 -11.49
C LEU A 11 -24.54 11.01 -11.96
N GLN A 12 -25.49 11.56 -11.20
CA GLN A 12 -26.12 12.85 -11.48
C GLN A 12 -25.74 13.88 -10.42
N LEU A 13 -25.22 15.01 -10.86
CA LEU A 13 -24.92 16.16 -10.04
C LEU A 13 -25.93 17.26 -10.36
N TYR A 14 -26.71 17.65 -9.35
CA TYR A 14 -27.69 18.72 -9.46
C TYR A 14 -27.15 19.99 -8.82
N ARG A 15 -27.32 21.12 -9.51
CA ARG A 15 -27.09 22.45 -8.95
C ARG A 15 -28.45 23.11 -8.70
N TYR A 16 -28.62 23.62 -7.49
CA TYR A 16 -29.76 24.42 -7.06
C TYR A 16 -29.28 25.86 -6.80
N ASP A 17 -30.08 26.85 -7.16
CA ASP A 17 -29.70 28.27 -6.98
C ASP A 17 -29.98 28.79 -5.55
N GLY A 18 -30.77 28.07 -4.75
CA GLY A 18 -31.04 28.39 -3.35
C GLY A 18 -31.64 27.23 -2.56
N GLU A 19 -31.79 27.42 -1.24
CA GLU A 19 -32.33 26.39 -0.33
C GLU A 19 -33.82 26.11 -0.55
N ALA A 20 -34.59 27.10 -1.00
CA ALA A 20 -36.00 26.93 -1.32
C ALA A 20 -36.18 26.06 -2.57
N GLU A 21 -35.36 26.29 -3.59
CA GLU A 21 -35.33 25.51 -4.83
C GLU A 21 -34.82 24.09 -4.60
N PHE A 22 -33.91 23.89 -3.64
CA PHE A 22 -33.49 22.56 -3.20
C PHE A 22 -34.64 21.79 -2.54
N ALA A 23 -35.42 22.42 -1.66
CA ALA A 23 -36.55 21.79 -0.98
C ALA A 23 -37.65 21.33 -1.96
N ASP A 24 -37.85 22.09 -3.05
CA ASP A 24 -38.83 21.79 -4.10
C ASP A 24 -38.27 20.91 -5.25
N TYR A 25 -37.02 20.43 -5.15
CA TYR A 25 -36.32 19.68 -6.20
C TYR A 25 -36.26 20.39 -7.55
N MET A 26 -36.21 21.73 -7.55
CA MET A 26 -36.15 22.56 -8.73
C MET A 26 -34.69 22.78 -9.14
N ASP A 27 -34.12 21.82 -9.88
CA ASP A 27 -32.74 21.90 -10.36
C ASP A 27 -32.55 23.01 -11.40
N ALA A 28 -31.54 23.86 -11.17
CA ALA A 28 -31.17 24.94 -12.09
C ALA A 28 -30.30 24.41 -13.24
N ASN A 29 -29.37 23.49 -12.93
CA ASN A 29 -28.54 22.79 -13.90
C ASN A 29 -28.25 21.37 -13.41
N SER A 30 -28.04 20.44 -14.34
CA SER A 30 -27.62 19.08 -14.02
C SER A 30 -26.45 18.63 -14.90
N LEU A 31 -25.54 17.85 -14.31
CA LEU A 31 -24.47 17.17 -15.01
C LEU A 31 -24.60 15.68 -14.76
N THR A 32 -24.71 14.89 -15.82
CA THR A 32 -24.89 13.44 -15.74
C THR A 32 -23.68 12.72 -16.33
N PHE A 33 -23.01 11.90 -15.52
CA PHE A 33 -22.00 10.95 -15.96
C PHE A 33 -22.64 9.58 -16.13
N VAL A 34 -22.41 8.95 -17.28
CA VAL A 34 -22.91 7.60 -17.58
C VAL A 34 -21.73 6.74 -17.98
N ALA A 35 -21.42 5.73 -17.18
CA ALA A 35 -20.53 4.65 -17.56
C ALA A 35 -21.39 3.49 -18.06
N LEU A 36 -21.38 3.26 -19.37
CA LEU A 36 -22.11 2.16 -19.98
C LEU A 36 -21.42 0.83 -19.65
N GLY A 37 -22.21 -0.20 -19.39
CA GLY A 37 -21.69 -1.56 -19.27
C GLY A 37 -21.11 -2.06 -20.60
N ASP A 38 -20.27 -3.09 -20.53
CA ASP A 38 -19.60 -3.66 -21.69
C ASP A 38 -20.62 -4.12 -22.74
N ALA A 39 -20.44 -3.67 -23.99
CA ALA A 39 -21.34 -3.95 -25.11
C ALA A 39 -20.76 -4.96 -26.11
N GLU A 40 -19.78 -5.76 -25.67
CA GLU A 40 -19.11 -6.77 -26.49
C GLU A 40 -20.09 -7.83 -26.98
N ARG A 41 -19.83 -8.38 -28.18
CA ARG A 41 -20.65 -9.45 -28.75
C ARG A 41 -20.34 -10.80 -28.08
N PRO A 42 -21.27 -11.40 -27.31
CA PRO A 42 -20.98 -12.61 -26.52
C PRO A 42 -20.53 -13.83 -27.35
N ALA A 43 -21.01 -13.94 -28.59
CA ALA A 43 -20.67 -15.03 -29.51
C ALA A 43 -19.21 -15.03 -29.98
N LEU A 44 -18.51 -13.89 -29.93
CA LEU A 44 -17.10 -13.76 -30.32
C LEU A 44 -16.15 -13.90 -29.12
N CYS A 45 -16.64 -13.63 -27.91
CA CYS A 45 -15.86 -13.60 -26.67
C CYS A 45 -15.93 -14.90 -25.85
N GLY A 46 -16.69 -15.92 -26.31
CA GLY A 46 -16.81 -17.22 -25.62
C GLY A 46 -17.50 -17.16 -24.25
N ILE A 47 -18.40 -16.18 -24.07
CA ILE A 47 -19.00 -15.84 -22.78
C ILE A 47 -20.11 -16.83 -22.39
N ASP A 48 -20.24 -17.10 -21.09
CA ASP A 48 -21.28 -17.96 -20.50
C ASP A 48 -22.71 -17.48 -20.85
N ALA A 49 -23.62 -18.43 -21.09
CA ALA A 49 -24.99 -18.16 -21.53
C ALA A 49 -25.78 -17.31 -20.52
N THR A 50 -25.39 -17.33 -19.25
CA THR A 50 -25.99 -16.51 -18.19
C THR A 50 -25.61 -15.03 -18.31
N ALA A 51 -24.38 -14.73 -18.73
CA ALA A 51 -23.88 -13.38 -18.90
C ALA A 51 -24.33 -12.75 -20.24
N GLN A 52 -24.65 -13.56 -21.25
CA GLN A 52 -25.16 -13.09 -22.54
C GLN A 52 -26.36 -12.12 -22.41
N LEU A 53 -27.28 -12.39 -21.49
CA LEU A 53 -28.45 -11.54 -21.26
C LEU A 53 -28.07 -10.11 -20.83
N HIS A 54 -27.01 -9.99 -20.03
CA HIS A 54 -26.52 -8.70 -19.53
C HIS A 54 -25.85 -7.89 -20.64
N TYR A 55 -24.98 -8.52 -21.44
CA TYR A 55 -24.34 -7.88 -22.60
C TYR A 55 -25.36 -7.42 -23.65
N GLU A 56 -26.37 -8.25 -23.94
CA GLU A 56 -27.45 -7.84 -24.85
C GLU A 56 -28.29 -6.68 -24.28
N GLY A 57 -28.47 -6.63 -22.96
CA GLY A 57 -29.11 -5.51 -22.25
C GLY A 57 -28.31 -4.21 -22.37
N ALA A 58 -26.99 -4.27 -22.16
CA ALA A 58 -26.08 -3.15 -22.33
C ALA A 58 -26.06 -2.67 -23.79
N GLN A 59 -26.01 -3.59 -24.76
CA GLN A 59 -26.04 -3.28 -26.18
C GLN A 59 -27.36 -2.61 -26.60
N ARG A 60 -28.51 -3.08 -26.10
CA ARG A 60 -29.82 -2.43 -26.31
C ARG A 60 -29.85 -1.01 -25.74
N THR A 61 -29.27 -0.81 -24.56
CA THR A 61 -29.19 0.49 -23.89
C THR A 61 -28.30 1.46 -24.68
N LEU A 62 -27.13 1.00 -25.14
CA LEU A 62 -26.22 1.75 -26.00
C LEU A 62 -26.87 2.10 -27.34
N ALA A 63 -27.54 1.14 -28.00
CA ALA A 63 -28.22 1.37 -29.27
C ALA A 63 -29.36 2.39 -29.15
N SER A 64 -30.13 2.33 -28.07
CA SER A 64 -31.18 3.30 -27.73
C SER A 64 -30.59 4.71 -27.56
N ALA A 65 -29.56 4.86 -26.73
CA ALA A 65 -28.89 6.15 -26.50
C ALA A 65 -28.24 6.71 -27.78
N ALA A 66 -27.52 5.87 -28.53
CA ALA A 66 -26.91 6.26 -29.80
C ALA A 66 -27.97 6.68 -30.83
N GLY A 67 -29.13 6.01 -30.87
CA GLY A 67 -30.26 6.38 -31.73
C GLY A 67 -30.87 7.74 -31.38
N ILE A 68 -30.96 8.07 -30.09
CA ILE A 68 -31.45 9.36 -29.59
C ILE A 68 -30.47 10.47 -29.94
N VAL A 69 -29.20 10.32 -29.57
CA VAL A 69 -28.18 11.34 -29.83
C VAL A 69 -27.99 11.52 -31.35
N SER A 70 -27.95 10.44 -32.14
CA SER A 70 -27.91 10.53 -33.60
C SER A 70 -29.17 11.21 -34.17
N GLY A 71 -30.35 10.93 -33.62
CA GLY A 71 -31.60 11.57 -34.00
C GLY A 71 -31.58 13.07 -33.75
N ILE A 72 -31.05 13.50 -32.61
CA ILE A 72 -30.87 14.92 -32.24
C ILE A 72 -29.83 15.57 -33.15
N CYS A 73 -28.64 14.97 -33.28
CA CYS A 73 -27.55 15.44 -34.15
C CYS A 73 -27.99 15.59 -35.62
N ARG A 74 -28.81 14.67 -36.11
CA ARG A 74 -29.34 14.68 -37.49
C ARG A 74 -30.65 15.44 -37.64
N ARG A 75 -31.12 16.13 -36.60
CA ARG A 75 -32.37 16.92 -36.60
C ARG A 75 -33.57 16.09 -37.10
N ARG A 76 -33.71 14.85 -36.63
CA ARG A 76 -34.83 13.97 -36.97
C ARG A 76 -36.11 14.38 -36.24
N LEU A 77 -37.21 14.50 -36.99
CA LEU A 77 -38.53 14.94 -36.50
C LEU A 77 -39.09 14.11 -35.34
N ARG A 78 -38.67 12.85 -35.21
CA ARG A 78 -39.05 11.98 -34.11
C ARG A 78 -37.79 11.37 -33.51
N VAL A 79 -37.56 11.68 -32.22
CA VAL A 79 -36.49 11.10 -31.42
C VAL A 79 -37.09 10.05 -30.48
N PRO A 80 -36.63 8.79 -30.53
CA PRO A 80 -37.26 7.68 -29.81
C PRO A 80 -36.85 7.64 -28.33
N PHE A 81 -37.33 8.59 -27.53
CA PHE A 81 -37.18 8.52 -26.07
C PHE A 81 -38.13 7.48 -25.45
N GLY A 82 -37.72 6.81 -24.36
CA GLY A 82 -38.56 5.87 -23.60
C GLY A 82 -38.32 4.39 -23.89
N MET A 83 -37.26 4.05 -24.63
CA MET A 83 -36.89 2.66 -24.97
C MET A 83 -35.93 2.03 -23.96
N SER A 84 -35.36 2.82 -23.04
CA SER A 84 -34.48 2.41 -21.93
C SER A 84 -34.48 3.45 -20.81
N GLU A 85 -34.07 3.09 -19.58
CA GLU A 85 -33.93 4.06 -18.48
C GLU A 85 -32.99 5.21 -18.85
N LEU A 86 -31.88 4.90 -19.54
CA LEU A 86 -30.97 5.90 -20.10
C LEU A 86 -31.66 6.84 -21.11
N SER A 87 -32.61 6.35 -21.90
CA SER A 87 -33.36 7.21 -22.81
C SER A 87 -34.27 8.19 -22.08
N GLU A 88 -34.78 7.84 -20.90
CA GLU A 88 -35.58 8.74 -20.08
C GLU A 88 -34.71 9.79 -19.40
N LEU A 89 -33.51 9.41 -18.96
CA LEU A 89 -32.50 10.35 -18.48
C LEU A 89 -32.10 11.36 -19.56
N LEU A 90 -31.87 10.88 -20.79
CA LEU A 90 -31.59 11.77 -21.93
C LEU A 90 -32.79 12.66 -22.28
N ARG A 91 -34.04 12.18 -22.08
CA ARG A 91 -35.25 12.98 -22.30
C ARG A 91 -35.25 14.21 -21.39
N ARG A 92 -34.90 14.05 -20.11
CA ARG A 92 -34.74 15.14 -19.15
C ARG A 92 -33.55 16.02 -19.48
N ALA A 93 -32.39 15.42 -19.78
CA ALA A 93 -31.17 16.16 -20.10
C ALA A 93 -31.32 17.09 -21.31
N TYR A 94 -32.10 16.70 -22.33
CA TYR A 94 -32.37 17.52 -23.53
C TYR A 94 -33.65 18.36 -23.43
N ASN A 95 -34.22 18.57 -22.23
CA ASN A 95 -35.39 19.43 -22.00
C ASN A 95 -36.64 19.01 -22.80
N THR A 96 -36.78 17.70 -23.07
CA THR A 96 -37.90 17.12 -23.83
C THR A 96 -38.94 16.44 -22.93
N GLU A 97 -38.76 16.51 -21.62
CA GLU A 97 -39.68 15.94 -20.64
C GLU A 97 -40.97 16.76 -20.54
N ARG A 98 -42.12 16.13 -20.76
CA ARG A 98 -43.40 16.84 -20.80
C ARG A 98 -43.82 17.28 -19.41
N GLY A 99 -44.07 18.58 -19.24
CA GLY A 99 -44.58 19.16 -17.99
C GLY A 99 -43.51 19.64 -17.01
N ASN A 100 -42.22 19.48 -17.34
CA ASN A 100 -41.14 20.05 -16.56
C ASN A 100 -41.09 21.57 -16.80
N ARG A 101 -41.25 22.35 -15.72
CA ARG A 101 -41.23 23.82 -15.74
C ARG A 101 -39.85 24.38 -16.09
N ASN A 102 -38.79 23.60 -15.86
CA ASN A 102 -37.41 24.05 -16.06
C ASN A 102 -36.96 23.94 -17.52
N ASN A 103 -37.68 23.24 -18.40
CA ASN A 103 -37.30 23.08 -19.81
C ASN A 103 -37.06 24.40 -20.55
N SER A 104 -37.76 25.48 -20.17
CA SER A 104 -37.61 26.81 -20.76
C SER A 104 -36.51 27.65 -20.11
N LEU A 105 -36.00 27.23 -18.95
CA LEU A 105 -34.98 27.93 -18.15
C LEU A 105 -33.59 27.35 -18.39
N THR A 106 -33.49 26.04 -18.61
CA THR A 106 -32.26 25.31 -18.86
C THR A 106 -31.70 25.61 -20.24
N GLY A 107 -30.39 25.91 -20.31
CA GLY A 107 -29.67 26.19 -21.55
C GLY A 107 -29.48 24.97 -22.44
N PHE A 108 -28.66 25.13 -23.49
CA PHE A 108 -28.30 24.01 -24.37
C PHE A 108 -27.52 22.92 -23.64
N THR A 109 -27.90 21.68 -23.89
CA THR A 109 -27.23 20.50 -23.32
C THR A 109 -26.04 20.12 -24.17
N GLU A 110 -24.84 20.19 -23.59
CA GLU A 110 -23.65 19.61 -24.21
C GLU A 110 -23.55 18.12 -23.87
N THR A 111 -23.21 17.29 -24.86
CA THR A 111 -23.08 15.85 -24.66
C THR A 111 -21.77 15.37 -25.26
N VAL A 112 -20.97 14.70 -24.45
CA VAL A 112 -19.68 14.13 -24.85
C VAL A 112 -19.75 12.62 -24.76
N LEU A 113 -19.48 11.94 -25.87
CA LEU A 113 -19.34 10.50 -25.92
C LEU A 113 -17.84 10.14 -25.93
N LEU A 114 -17.41 9.44 -24.90
CA LEU A 114 -16.05 8.89 -24.81
C LEU A 114 -16.11 7.41 -25.20
N ALA A 115 -15.45 7.06 -26.30
CA ALA A 115 -15.34 5.69 -26.76
C ALA A 115 -13.94 5.14 -26.42
N HIS A 116 -13.91 4.03 -25.70
CA HIS A 116 -12.69 3.26 -25.45
C HIS A 116 -12.59 2.13 -26.47
N ALA A 117 -11.44 2.03 -27.14
CA ALA A 117 -11.15 0.98 -28.12
C ALA A 117 -9.79 0.37 -27.82
N PHE A 118 -9.67 -0.94 -27.99
CA PHE A 118 -8.41 -1.67 -27.82
C PHE A 118 -7.51 -1.49 -29.05
N SER A 119 -6.20 -1.38 -28.81
CA SER A 119 -5.17 -1.35 -29.87
C SER A 119 -4.78 -2.73 -30.39
N ASP A 120 -5.22 -3.79 -29.70
CA ASP A 120 -4.81 -5.16 -29.99
C ASP A 120 -5.59 -5.77 -31.15
N ALA A 121 -4.89 -6.54 -32.01
CA ALA A 121 -5.48 -7.18 -33.18
C ALA A 121 -6.58 -8.20 -32.82
N VAL A 122 -6.51 -8.82 -31.63
CA VAL A 122 -7.52 -9.77 -31.13
C VAL A 122 -8.89 -9.11 -30.97
N TRP A 123 -8.91 -7.82 -30.62
CA TRP A 123 -10.12 -7.05 -30.36
C TRP A 123 -10.47 -6.10 -31.51
N ALA A 124 -9.86 -6.27 -32.69
CA ALA A 124 -10.01 -5.35 -33.81
C ALA A 124 -11.47 -5.21 -34.28
N GLU A 125 -12.26 -6.29 -34.25
CA GLU A 125 -13.68 -6.25 -34.62
C GLU A 125 -14.53 -5.43 -33.64
N GLU A 126 -14.29 -5.57 -32.33
CA GLU A 126 -15.02 -4.83 -31.30
C GLU A 126 -14.58 -3.36 -31.27
N SER A 127 -13.27 -3.10 -31.39
CA SER A 127 -12.74 -1.75 -31.58
C SER A 127 -13.33 -1.07 -32.82
N PHE A 128 -13.45 -1.80 -33.94
CA PHE A 128 -14.11 -1.28 -35.14
C PHE A 128 -15.59 -1.02 -34.90
N HIS A 129 -16.29 -1.90 -34.19
CA HIS A 129 -17.69 -1.74 -33.83
C HIS A 129 -17.90 -0.47 -32.98
N CYS A 130 -17.13 -0.29 -31.90
CA CYS A 130 -17.13 0.92 -31.06
C CYS A 130 -16.91 2.19 -31.90
N LEU A 131 -15.85 2.24 -32.72
CA LEU A 131 -15.58 3.41 -33.58
C LEU A 131 -16.69 3.66 -34.61
N SER A 132 -17.27 2.60 -35.17
CA SER A 132 -18.38 2.71 -36.12
C SER A 132 -19.65 3.27 -35.47
N THR A 133 -19.92 2.92 -34.20
CA THR A 133 -21.05 3.47 -33.45
C THR A 133 -20.85 4.94 -33.13
N THR A 134 -19.65 5.37 -32.73
CA THR A 134 -19.31 6.79 -32.54
C THR A 134 -19.52 7.59 -33.82
N ARG A 135 -19.14 7.04 -34.98
CA ARG A 135 -19.39 7.67 -36.29
C ARG A 135 -20.87 7.78 -36.64
N ARG A 136 -21.74 6.88 -36.15
CA ARG A 136 -23.20 7.00 -36.35
C ARG A 136 -23.82 8.12 -35.50
N VAL A 137 -23.23 8.38 -34.33
CA VAL A 137 -23.68 9.40 -33.38
C VAL A 137 -23.22 10.80 -33.81
N GLY A 138 -21.99 10.94 -34.28
CA GLY A 138 -21.43 12.21 -34.76
C GLY A 138 -21.29 12.28 -36.28
N ASN A 139 -22.03 13.19 -36.93
CA ASN A 139 -21.83 13.52 -38.35
C ASN A 139 -20.80 14.66 -38.49
N ILE A 140 -19.52 14.37 -38.28
CA ILE A 140 -18.44 15.27 -38.73
C ILE A 140 -17.33 14.43 -39.36
N LEU A 141 -17.44 14.20 -40.67
CA LEU A 141 -16.26 14.16 -41.50
C LEU A 141 -15.76 15.61 -41.57
N VAL A 142 -14.47 15.81 -41.27
CA VAL A 142 -13.75 17.10 -41.19
C VAL A 142 -13.71 17.76 -39.80
N SER A 143 -12.89 17.22 -38.89
CA SER A 143 -11.74 17.95 -38.33
C SER A 143 -10.91 17.00 -37.47
N ALA A 144 -9.60 17.21 -37.46
CA ALA A 144 -8.65 16.42 -36.70
C ALA A 144 -8.87 16.57 -35.18
N GLY A 145 -8.83 15.45 -34.46
CA GLY A 145 -8.85 15.43 -33.00
C GLY A 145 -10.02 14.63 -32.43
N ILE A 146 -9.69 13.62 -31.62
CA ILE A 146 -10.63 12.84 -30.81
C ILE A 146 -11.30 13.82 -29.83
N GLY A 147 -12.52 14.23 -30.14
CA GLY A 147 -13.31 15.14 -29.32
C GLY A 147 -14.52 15.67 -30.09
N SER A 148 -15.64 14.95 -30.06
CA SER A 148 -16.91 15.48 -30.58
C SER A 148 -17.54 16.39 -29.53
N ALA A 149 -17.19 17.67 -29.56
CA ALA A 149 -17.98 18.70 -28.88
C ALA A 149 -19.20 19.02 -29.76
N THR A 150 -20.39 18.61 -29.34
CA THR A 150 -21.65 19.04 -29.95
C THR A 150 -21.86 20.52 -29.63
N ARG A 151 -21.51 21.43 -30.55
CA ARG A 151 -21.86 22.85 -30.43
C ARG A 151 -23.26 23.14 -30.98
N ASP A 152 -24.00 23.88 -30.16
CA ASP A 152 -25.16 24.75 -30.40
C ASP A 152 -26.28 24.24 -31.32
N LEU A 153 -27.39 23.82 -30.70
CA LEU A 153 -28.69 23.76 -31.34
C LEU A 153 -29.72 24.55 -30.53
N ALA A 154 -29.84 25.83 -30.86
CA ALA A 154 -31.08 26.57 -30.69
C ALA A 154 -32.21 25.81 -31.38
N VAL A 155 -33.08 25.20 -30.57
CA VAL A 155 -34.30 24.55 -31.04
C VAL A 155 -35.33 25.62 -31.37
N ASP A 156 -34.99 26.49 -32.32
CA ASP A 156 -35.95 27.42 -32.90
C ASP A 156 -36.68 26.72 -34.05
N LYS A 157 -37.91 26.30 -33.73
CA LYS A 157 -38.99 25.95 -34.67
C LYS A 157 -38.69 24.83 -35.66
N TRP A 158 -39.09 23.61 -35.28
CA TRP A 158 -39.26 22.52 -36.22
C TRP A 158 -40.38 22.87 -37.22
N ARG A 159 -40.01 23.04 -38.49
CA ARG A 159 -40.93 23.09 -39.62
C ARG A 159 -41.32 21.66 -40.00
N LEU A 160 -42.53 21.27 -39.63
CA LEU A 160 -43.25 20.17 -40.25
C LEU A 160 -43.67 20.62 -41.67
N TYR A 161 -43.69 19.72 -42.64
CA TYR A 161 -44.15 19.85 -44.05
C TYR A 161 -43.07 20.09 -45.12
N GLN A 162 -42.73 19.00 -45.82
CA GLN A 162 -42.22 19.02 -47.20
C GLN A 162 -43.33 18.52 -48.11
N ASP A 163 -43.50 19.17 -49.26
CA ASP A 163 -44.73 19.20 -50.06
C ASP A 163 -44.84 18.04 -51.05
N ILE A 164 -46.05 17.47 -51.20
CA ILE A 164 -46.37 16.27 -52.01
C ILE A 164 -46.08 16.48 -53.51
N MET A 165 -45.92 17.74 -53.93
CA MET A 165 -45.73 18.14 -55.32
C MET A 165 -44.32 17.81 -55.85
N GLU A 166 -43.28 17.83 -55.02
CA GLU A 166 -41.90 17.50 -55.45
C GLU A 166 -41.75 16.01 -55.82
N LEU A 167 -42.53 15.12 -55.19
CA LEU A 167 -42.51 13.67 -55.46
C LEU A 167 -43.22 13.29 -56.77
N ARG A 168 -44.10 14.16 -57.28
CA ARG A 168 -44.84 13.92 -58.53
C ARG A 168 -44.01 14.21 -59.77
N ASP A 169 -43.16 15.22 -59.72
CA ASP A 169 -42.34 15.63 -60.85
C ASP A 169 -41.24 14.61 -61.16
N GLU A 170 -40.64 14.00 -60.14
CA GLU A 170 -39.64 12.93 -60.33
C GLU A 170 -40.25 11.65 -60.93
N LEU A 171 -41.49 11.29 -60.55
CA LEU A 171 -42.21 10.15 -61.13
C LEU A 171 -42.66 10.40 -62.59
N MET A 172 -42.94 11.65 -62.95
CA MET A 172 -43.27 12.06 -64.31
C MET A 172 -42.07 11.93 -65.26
N ILE A 173 -40.87 12.27 -64.80
CA ILE A 173 -39.62 12.17 -65.58
C ILE A 173 -39.25 10.69 -65.81
N ALA A 174 -39.46 9.82 -64.83
CA ALA A 174 -39.23 8.38 -64.98
C ALA A 174 -40.18 7.73 -66.02
N ARG A 175 -41.40 8.26 -66.16
CA ARG A 175 -42.40 7.76 -67.11
C ARG A 175 -42.14 8.20 -68.55
N THR A 176 -41.68 9.44 -68.76
CA THR A 176 -41.39 9.96 -70.12
C THR A 176 -40.17 9.30 -70.76
N VAL A 177 -39.23 8.80 -69.97
CA VAL A 177 -38.08 8.02 -70.46
C VAL A 177 -38.48 6.59 -70.83
N TYR A 178 -39.50 6.01 -70.20
CA TYR A 178 -39.94 4.63 -70.46
C TYR A 178 -40.82 4.50 -71.72
N ASP A 179 -41.51 5.57 -72.13
CA ASP A 179 -42.49 5.56 -73.24
C ASP A 179 -41.90 6.00 -74.61
N TYR A 180 -40.58 6.17 -74.75
CA TYR A 180 -39.95 6.57 -76.01
C TYR A 180 -39.90 5.41 -77.03
N ARG A 181 -40.84 5.38 -77.98
CA ARG A 181 -40.81 4.48 -79.17
C ARG A 181 -40.08 5.14 -80.35
N HIS A 182 -39.12 4.41 -80.91
CA HIS A 182 -38.36 4.77 -82.10
C HIS A 182 -39.27 4.77 -83.35
N CYS A 183 -39.48 5.93 -83.98
CA CYS A 183 -40.21 6.05 -85.25
C CYS A 183 -39.22 6.04 -86.43
N GLY A 184 -38.96 4.85 -87.01
CA GLY A 184 -38.26 4.71 -88.28
C GLY A 184 -39.25 4.69 -89.45
N TYR A 185 -39.06 5.59 -90.43
CA TYR A 185 -39.83 5.62 -91.67
C TYR A 185 -39.13 4.70 -92.69
N GLU A 186 -39.71 3.55 -93.02
CA GLU A 186 -39.22 2.68 -94.10
C GLU A 186 -39.78 3.15 -95.45
N SER A 187 -38.90 3.44 -96.41
CA SER A 187 -39.28 3.64 -97.81
C SER A 187 -38.39 2.80 -98.72
N ASN A 188 -38.99 1.94 -99.55
CA ASN A 188 -38.32 1.06 -100.49
C ASN A 188 -38.01 1.75 -101.83
N ARG A 189 -37.19 2.81 -101.81
CA ARG A 189 -36.50 3.33 -103.01
C ARG A 189 -35.02 3.51 -102.73
N SER A 190 -34.17 2.77 -103.43
CA SER A 190 -32.72 2.94 -103.41
C SER A 190 -32.34 4.26 -104.10
N ILE A 191 -32.19 5.31 -103.30
CA ILE A 191 -31.59 6.59 -103.72
C ILE A 191 -30.15 6.56 -103.21
N SER A 192 -29.18 6.31 -104.08
CA SER A 192 -27.76 6.37 -103.75
C SER A 192 -27.36 7.82 -103.46
N GLY A 193 -26.88 8.11 -102.24
CA GLY A 193 -26.31 9.40 -101.84
C GLY A 193 -26.96 10.10 -100.63
N MET A 194 -28.06 9.59 -100.05
CA MET A 194 -28.75 10.26 -98.94
C MET A 194 -28.00 10.22 -97.59
N GLU A 195 -27.23 9.18 -97.28
CA GLU A 195 -26.49 9.11 -96.01
C GLU A 195 -25.44 10.21 -95.91
N GLU A 196 -24.74 10.49 -97.01
CA GLU A 196 -23.67 11.49 -97.04
C GLU A 196 -24.22 12.94 -96.99
N GLU A 197 -25.30 13.24 -97.72
CA GLU A 197 -25.97 14.54 -97.64
C GLU A 197 -26.72 14.73 -96.31
N GLY A 198 -27.32 13.67 -95.77
CA GLY A 198 -27.98 13.67 -94.47
C GLY A 198 -26.98 13.92 -93.35
N MET A 199 -25.83 13.24 -93.36
CA MET A 199 -24.77 13.41 -92.36
C MET A 199 -24.15 14.80 -92.43
N LYS A 200 -23.99 15.39 -93.62
CA LYS A 200 -23.54 16.79 -93.78
C LYS A 200 -24.52 17.79 -93.16
N ARG A 201 -25.83 17.61 -93.37
CA ARG A 201 -26.86 18.51 -92.77
C ARG A 201 -26.98 18.33 -91.26
N VAL A 202 -26.91 17.09 -90.77
CA VAL A 202 -26.92 16.80 -89.32
C VAL A 202 -25.69 17.38 -88.64
N ASN A 203 -24.49 17.23 -89.22
CA ASN A 203 -23.26 17.80 -88.69
C ASN A 203 -23.30 19.33 -88.67
N ALA A 204 -23.86 19.98 -89.69
CA ALA A 204 -24.02 21.43 -89.72
C ALA A 204 -24.99 21.93 -88.62
N ILE A 205 -26.11 21.23 -88.39
CA ILE A 205 -27.07 21.58 -87.34
C ILE A 205 -26.48 21.34 -85.94
N GLN A 206 -25.73 20.25 -85.74
CA GLN A 206 -25.04 19.97 -84.49
C GLN A 206 -23.95 21.01 -84.20
N SER A 207 -23.13 21.35 -85.20
CA SER A 207 -22.10 22.39 -85.09
C SER A 207 -22.70 23.73 -84.67
N ASN A 208 -23.78 24.18 -85.34
CA ASN A 208 -24.42 25.45 -84.99
C ASN A 208 -25.03 25.44 -83.57
N ARG A 209 -25.66 24.33 -83.16
CA ARG A 209 -26.21 24.20 -81.79
C ARG A 209 -25.11 24.16 -80.73
N GLU A 210 -23.97 23.54 -81.03
CA GLU A 210 -22.82 23.53 -80.14
C GLU A 210 -22.16 24.92 -80.03
N GLU A 211 -22.07 25.66 -81.13
CA GLU A 211 -21.58 27.05 -81.13
C GLU A 211 -22.51 27.97 -80.32
N GLU A 212 -23.83 27.87 -80.47
CA GLU A 212 -24.79 28.62 -79.66
C GLU A 212 -24.69 28.28 -78.17
N ARG A 213 -24.55 26.98 -77.82
CA ARG A 213 -24.34 26.56 -76.43
C ARG A 213 -23.03 27.11 -75.86
N LYS A 214 -21.94 27.04 -76.62
CA LYS A 214 -20.64 27.60 -76.21
C LYS A 214 -20.73 29.11 -76.00
N TRP A 215 -21.41 29.83 -76.89
CA TRP A 215 -21.62 31.26 -76.77
C TRP A 215 -22.46 31.61 -75.53
N GLN A 216 -23.58 30.92 -75.30
CA GLN A 216 -24.42 31.14 -74.11
C GLN A 216 -23.67 30.82 -72.81
N LEU A 217 -22.89 29.74 -72.79
CA LEU A 217 -22.08 29.36 -71.64
C LEU A 217 -21.00 30.41 -71.36
N SER A 218 -20.35 30.94 -72.40
CA SER A 218 -19.38 32.02 -72.27
C SER A 218 -20.01 33.28 -71.70
N VAL A 219 -21.19 33.68 -72.19
CA VAL A 219 -21.92 34.85 -71.68
C VAL A 219 -22.34 34.65 -70.22
N PHE A 220 -22.78 33.45 -69.85
CA PHE A 220 -23.12 33.12 -68.47
C PHE A 220 -21.90 33.16 -67.55
N CYS A 221 -20.78 32.58 -67.96
CA CYS A 221 -19.52 32.61 -67.21
C CYS A 221 -19.03 34.05 -67.00
N GLU A 222 -19.08 34.90 -68.01
CA GLU A 222 -18.68 36.31 -67.88
C GLU A 222 -19.62 37.10 -66.96
N ARG A 223 -20.94 36.87 -67.02
CA ARG A 223 -21.89 37.47 -66.06
C ARG A 223 -21.62 37.01 -64.64
N ALA A 224 -21.41 35.71 -64.42
CA ALA A 224 -21.11 35.15 -63.11
C ALA A 224 -19.79 35.71 -62.53
N LYS A 225 -18.76 35.87 -63.35
CA LYS A 225 -17.50 36.54 -62.95
C LYS A 225 -17.76 37.99 -62.52
N HIS A 226 -18.50 38.74 -63.34
CA HIS A 226 -18.76 40.15 -63.04
C HIS A 226 -19.62 40.32 -61.77
N GLU A 227 -20.61 39.44 -61.56
CA GLU A 227 -21.42 39.42 -60.33
C GLU A 227 -20.57 39.04 -59.11
N ALA A 228 -19.68 38.06 -59.23
CA ALA A 228 -18.75 37.69 -58.16
C ALA A 228 -17.80 38.83 -57.79
N GLU A 229 -17.23 39.52 -58.79
CA GLU A 229 -16.36 40.69 -58.57
C GLU A 229 -17.10 41.87 -57.93
N LYS A 230 -18.37 42.05 -58.26
CA LYS A 230 -19.21 43.07 -57.63
C LYS A 230 -19.48 42.73 -56.16
N MET A 231 -19.82 41.48 -55.89
CA MET A 231 -20.05 40.98 -54.52
C MET A 231 -18.79 41.09 -53.65
N THR A 232 -17.60 40.78 -54.18
CA THR A 232 -16.34 40.97 -53.43
C THR A 232 -16.09 42.43 -53.11
N LYS A 233 -16.25 43.35 -54.08
CA LYS A 233 -16.08 44.79 -53.82
C LYS A 233 -17.08 45.34 -52.79
N GLU A 234 -18.34 44.89 -52.84
CA GLU A 234 -19.36 45.29 -51.85
C GLU A 234 -19.03 44.75 -50.45
N LEU A 235 -18.49 43.54 -50.34
CA LEU A 235 -18.05 42.95 -49.08
C LEU A 235 -16.82 43.67 -48.51
N GLU A 236 -15.86 44.05 -49.35
CA GLU A 236 -14.69 44.86 -48.94
C GLU A 236 -15.12 46.24 -48.43
N GLN A 237 -16.08 46.89 -49.09
CA GLN A 237 -16.63 48.18 -48.65
C GLN A 237 -17.39 48.08 -47.31
N ARG A 238 -18.15 47.00 -47.09
CA ARG A 238 -18.88 46.78 -45.83
C ARG A 238 -17.97 46.34 -44.69
N GLY A 239 -16.94 45.54 -44.98
CA GLY A 239 -16.02 44.96 -44.00
C GLY A 239 -14.86 45.86 -43.62
N GLY A 240 -14.53 46.87 -44.44
CA GLY A 240 -13.45 47.83 -44.17
C GLY A 240 -12.04 47.25 -44.25
N ALA A 241 -11.89 45.99 -44.65
CA ALA A 241 -10.62 45.30 -44.86
C ALA A 241 -10.63 44.65 -46.25
N THR A 242 -9.53 44.81 -46.98
CA THR A 242 -9.36 44.20 -48.30
C THR A 242 -9.06 42.70 -48.18
N LEU A 243 -9.40 41.92 -49.21
CA LEU A 243 -9.16 40.47 -49.20
C LEU A 243 -7.67 40.13 -49.00
N ASP A 244 -6.77 40.95 -49.54
CA ASP A 244 -5.32 40.82 -49.37
C ASP A 244 -4.86 41.07 -47.92
N GLU A 245 -5.48 42.01 -47.19
CA GLU A 245 -5.19 42.25 -45.78
C GLU A 245 -5.65 41.09 -44.90
N LEU A 246 -6.83 40.53 -45.19
CA LEU A 246 -7.33 39.32 -44.52
C LEU A 246 -6.42 38.12 -44.79
N GLN A 247 -5.89 37.97 -46.01
CA GLN A 247 -4.92 36.93 -46.32
C GLN A 247 -3.61 37.11 -45.55
N LYS A 248 -3.07 38.34 -45.47
CA LYS A 248 -1.85 38.64 -44.70
C LYS A 248 -2.04 38.38 -43.20
N THR A 249 -3.17 38.79 -42.63
CA THR A 249 -3.47 38.53 -41.21
C THR A 249 -3.66 37.05 -40.92
N LEU A 250 -4.31 36.31 -41.82
CA LEU A 250 -4.44 34.86 -41.71
C LEU A 250 -3.07 34.17 -41.75
N GLU A 251 -2.18 34.58 -42.65
CA GLU A 251 -0.82 34.04 -42.70
C GLU A 251 -0.02 34.38 -41.43
N ALA A 252 -0.13 35.59 -40.90
CA ALA A 252 0.49 35.97 -39.64
C ALA A 252 -0.02 35.10 -38.47
N LYS A 253 -1.33 34.87 -38.39
CA LYS A 253 -1.93 33.99 -37.38
C LYS A 253 -1.54 32.52 -37.55
N LYS A 254 -1.35 32.04 -38.78
CA LYS A 254 -0.81 30.69 -39.03
C LYS A 254 0.63 30.56 -38.50
N ARG A 255 1.48 31.57 -38.73
CA ARG A 255 2.85 31.60 -38.20
C ARG A 255 2.85 31.63 -36.67
N GLU A 256 2.05 32.50 -36.06
CA GLU A 256 1.88 32.58 -34.60
C GLU A 256 1.41 31.24 -34.00
N SER A 257 0.40 30.61 -34.61
CA SER A 257 -0.09 29.30 -34.18
C SER A 257 0.98 28.21 -34.31
N SER A 258 1.79 28.24 -35.38
CA SER A 258 2.87 27.26 -35.56
C SER A 258 3.97 27.44 -34.51
N ALA A 259 4.29 28.68 -34.12
CA ALA A 259 5.26 28.97 -33.07
C ALA A 259 4.75 28.51 -31.70
N LEU A 260 3.47 28.77 -31.39
CA LEU A 260 2.84 28.29 -30.14
C LEU A 260 2.77 26.76 -30.08
N GLN A 261 2.53 26.10 -31.22
CA GLN A 261 2.52 24.65 -31.31
C GLN A 261 3.92 24.08 -31.04
N ALA A 262 4.96 24.66 -31.64
CA ALA A 262 6.34 24.26 -31.38
C ALA A 262 6.76 24.48 -29.92
N ASP A 263 6.36 25.59 -29.29
CA ASP A 263 6.63 25.84 -27.86
C ASP A 263 5.94 24.80 -26.96
N ARG A 264 4.68 24.44 -27.25
CA ARG A 264 3.97 23.38 -26.53
C ARG A 264 4.66 22.03 -26.67
N GLU A 265 5.09 21.66 -27.89
CA GLU A 265 5.81 20.42 -28.14
C GLU A 265 7.16 20.37 -27.41
N ASN A 266 7.89 21.49 -27.35
CA ASN A 266 9.13 21.58 -26.58
C ASN A 266 8.88 21.36 -25.09
N ARG A 267 7.85 21.99 -24.50
CA ARG A 267 7.48 21.77 -23.09
C ARG A 267 7.07 20.33 -22.82
N ILE A 268 6.32 19.71 -23.73
CA ILE A 268 5.96 18.29 -23.62
C ILE A 268 7.22 17.42 -23.56
N ARG A 269 8.19 17.66 -24.44
CA ARG A 269 9.48 16.92 -24.44
C ARG A 269 10.26 17.13 -23.14
N GLU A 270 10.29 18.34 -22.60
CA GLU A 270 10.93 18.62 -21.30
C GLU A 270 10.23 17.89 -20.15
N TYR A 271 8.89 17.86 -20.14
CA TYR A 271 8.13 17.09 -19.17
C TYR A 271 8.36 15.58 -19.30
N GLU A 272 8.44 15.05 -20.51
CA GLU A 272 8.76 13.64 -20.73
C GLU A 272 10.17 13.29 -20.23
N GLN A 273 11.15 14.15 -20.47
CA GLN A 273 12.51 13.96 -19.96
C GLN A 273 12.58 14.01 -18.43
N THR A 274 11.86 14.94 -17.81
CA THR A 274 11.81 15.04 -16.34
C THR A 274 11.08 13.85 -15.73
N LEU A 275 9.97 13.40 -16.32
CA LEU A 275 9.28 12.16 -15.92
C LEU A 275 10.17 10.93 -16.10
N GLY A 276 10.97 10.86 -17.17
CA GLY A 276 11.97 9.83 -17.38
C GLY A 276 12.98 9.77 -16.23
N LYS A 277 13.56 10.92 -15.86
CA LYS A 277 14.49 11.03 -14.72
C LYS A 277 13.84 10.64 -13.38
N ILE A 278 12.56 10.97 -13.19
CA ILE A 278 11.82 10.58 -11.97
C ILE A 278 11.59 9.07 -11.94
N ARG A 279 11.24 8.44 -13.06
CA ARG A 279 11.04 6.99 -13.16
C ARG A 279 12.33 6.22 -12.83
N THR A 280 13.47 6.64 -13.38
CA THR A 280 14.75 5.99 -13.09
C THR A 280 15.13 6.16 -11.62
N ARG A 281 15.01 7.37 -11.06
CA ARG A 281 15.26 7.61 -9.62
C ARG A 281 14.37 6.75 -8.73
N LYS A 282 13.08 6.65 -9.06
CA LYS A 282 12.13 5.80 -8.32
C LYS A 282 12.56 4.34 -8.37
N GLN A 283 12.97 3.83 -9.52
CA GLN A 283 13.45 2.45 -9.67
C GLN A 283 14.74 2.20 -8.86
N ASP A 284 15.66 3.16 -8.87
CA ASP A 284 16.89 3.08 -8.07
C ASP A 284 16.57 3.07 -6.57
N GLU A 285 15.66 3.95 -6.12
CA GLU A 285 15.18 4.02 -4.73
C GLU A 285 14.47 2.72 -4.30
N GLU A 286 13.59 2.17 -5.14
CA GLU A 286 12.92 0.89 -4.89
C GLU A 286 13.94 -0.25 -4.77
N SER A 287 14.91 -0.32 -5.68
CA SER A 287 15.98 -1.32 -5.63
C SER A 287 16.87 -1.17 -4.38
N ALA A 288 17.15 0.06 -3.96
CA ALA A 288 17.90 0.34 -2.74
C ALA A 288 17.10 -0.06 -1.49
N SER A 289 15.79 0.18 -1.49
CA SER A 289 14.89 -0.24 -0.41
C SER A 289 14.80 -1.76 -0.29
N GLU A 290 14.75 -2.48 -1.42
CA GLU A 290 14.78 -3.94 -1.43
C GLU A 290 16.09 -4.51 -0.90
N ARG A 291 17.23 -3.97 -1.34
CA ARG A 291 18.55 -4.34 -0.80
C ARG A 291 18.62 -4.10 0.70
N LEU A 292 18.08 -2.98 1.18
CA LEU A 292 18.01 -2.68 2.62
C LEU A 292 17.12 -3.70 3.36
N ARG A 293 15.95 -4.06 2.81
CA ARG A 293 15.09 -5.09 3.42
C ARG A 293 15.78 -6.44 3.52
N GLN A 294 16.49 -6.86 2.47
CA GLN A 294 17.26 -8.09 2.47
C GLN A 294 18.40 -8.03 3.51
N ALA A 295 19.14 -6.92 3.56
CA ALA A 295 20.17 -6.70 4.57
C ALA A 295 19.61 -6.72 6.00
N MET A 296 18.37 -6.24 6.20
CA MET A 296 17.67 -6.26 7.49
C MET A 296 17.16 -7.65 7.90
N GLN A 297 17.08 -8.64 7.01
CA GLN A 297 16.64 -10.00 7.37
C GLN A 297 17.68 -10.73 8.20
N GLN A 298 18.96 -10.61 7.85
CA GLN A 298 20.07 -11.24 8.60
C GLN A 298 20.14 -10.81 10.07
N PRO A 299 20.18 -9.50 10.42
CA PRO A 299 20.21 -9.08 11.82
C PRO A 299 18.91 -9.41 12.55
N LYS A 300 17.75 -9.47 11.87
CA LYS A 300 16.50 -9.95 12.49
C LYS A 300 16.59 -11.42 12.88
N GLN A 301 17.12 -12.26 12.00
CA GLN A 301 17.36 -13.67 12.30
C GLN A 301 18.38 -13.81 13.44
N GLU A 302 19.50 -13.08 13.39
CA GLU A 302 20.50 -13.08 14.45
C GLU A 302 19.93 -12.63 15.79
N LEU A 303 19.09 -11.59 15.79
CA LEU A 303 18.41 -11.10 16.99
C LEU A 303 17.47 -12.17 17.56
N SER A 304 16.68 -12.85 16.72
CA SER A 304 15.81 -13.94 17.17
C SER A 304 16.60 -15.10 17.78
N LEU A 305 17.75 -15.45 17.20
CA LEU A 305 18.65 -16.47 17.74
C LEU A 305 19.22 -16.02 19.09
N ARG A 306 19.68 -14.77 19.21
CA ARG A 306 20.18 -14.20 20.47
C ARG A 306 19.11 -14.17 21.56
N GLN A 307 17.87 -13.80 21.22
CA GLN A 307 16.74 -13.83 22.16
C GLN A 307 16.49 -15.25 22.67
N SER A 308 16.42 -16.24 21.78
CA SER A 308 16.25 -17.64 22.21
C SER A 308 17.43 -18.16 23.06
N ALA A 309 18.65 -17.71 22.78
CA ALA A 309 19.83 -18.06 23.58
C ALA A 309 19.82 -17.39 24.96
N ILE A 310 19.20 -16.20 25.09
CA ILE A 310 19.01 -15.53 26.39
C ILE A 310 17.93 -16.25 27.18
N GLU A 311 16.76 -16.52 26.58
CA GLU A 311 15.66 -17.22 27.24
C GLU A 311 16.09 -18.60 27.79
N THR A 312 16.86 -19.35 27.00
CA THR A 312 17.40 -20.65 27.45
C THR A 312 18.39 -20.51 28.61
N ARG A 313 19.22 -19.48 28.63
CA ARG A 313 20.12 -19.19 29.76
C ARG A 313 19.37 -18.71 31.00
N GLU A 314 18.33 -17.91 30.83
CA GLU A 314 17.46 -17.47 31.94
C GLU A 314 16.78 -18.68 32.60
N GLN A 315 16.24 -19.60 31.80
CA GLN A 315 15.68 -20.86 32.31
C GLN A 315 16.72 -21.71 33.06
N GLN A 316 17.94 -21.83 32.53
CA GLN A 316 19.03 -22.54 33.22
C GLN A 316 19.39 -21.87 34.55
N PHE A 317 19.43 -20.54 34.58
CA PHE A 317 19.72 -19.78 35.79
C PHE A 317 18.64 -19.95 36.85
N GLU A 318 17.37 -19.93 36.46
CA GLU A 318 16.23 -20.18 37.36
C GLU A 318 16.32 -21.58 37.99
N MET A 319 16.64 -22.61 37.19
CA MET A 319 16.87 -23.97 37.69
C MET A 319 18.01 -24.03 38.71
N VAL A 320 19.14 -23.37 38.45
CA VAL A 320 20.27 -23.29 39.38
C VAL A 320 19.88 -22.58 40.68
N GLN A 321 19.07 -21.51 40.60
CA GLN A 321 18.58 -20.82 41.79
C GLN A 321 17.66 -21.73 42.63
N LEU A 322 16.78 -22.49 42.00
CA LEU A 322 15.90 -23.45 42.67
C LEU A 322 16.71 -24.55 43.36
N ASP A 323 17.70 -25.11 42.68
CA ASP A 323 18.59 -26.12 43.28
C ASP A 323 19.42 -25.55 44.42
N GLY A 324 19.91 -24.31 44.29
CA GLY A 324 20.59 -23.59 45.37
C GLY A 324 19.67 -23.35 46.57
N ALA A 325 18.39 -23.01 46.35
CA ALA A 325 17.39 -22.85 47.41
C ALA A 325 17.10 -24.18 48.11
N ARG A 326 16.89 -25.26 47.35
CA ARG A 326 16.71 -26.62 47.89
C ARG A 326 17.92 -27.08 48.70
N GLY A 327 19.13 -26.78 48.23
CA GLY A 327 20.37 -27.05 48.96
C GLY A 327 20.42 -26.31 50.30
N ARG A 328 20.09 -25.00 50.32
CA ARG A 328 20.00 -24.23 51.56
C ARG A 328 18.96 -24.79 52.53
N GLU A 329 17.79 -25.17 52.04
CA GLU A 329 16.75 -25.79 52.87
C GLU A 329 17.19 -27.14 53.45
N ALA A 330 17.89 -27.97 52.67
CA ALA A 330 18.43 -29.23 53.14
C ALA A 330 19.45 -29.02 54.26
N ILE A 331 20.39 -28.08 54.09
CA ILE A 331 21.36 -27.72 55.12
C ILE A 331 20.66 -27.21 56.38
N MET A 332 19.63 -26.37 56.24
CA MET A 332 18.88 -25.87 57.39
C MET A 332 18.16 -27.01 58.12
N ARG A 333 17.53 -27.94 57.39
CA ARG A 333 16.87 -29.11 57.98
C ARG A 333 17.87 -30.00 58.74
N GLU A 334 19.05 -30.26 58.18
CA GLU A 334 20.10 -31.00 58.85
C GLU A 334 20.61 -30.30 60.10
N ARG A 335 20.83 -28.98 60.05
CA ARG A 335 21.23 -28.19 61.22
C ARG A 335 20.21 -28.32 62.35
N HIS A 336 18.92 -28.18 62.06
CA HIS A 336 17.85 -28.35 63.05
C HIS A 336 17.84 -29.78 63.62
N SER A 337 18.05 -30.80 62.78
CA SER A 337 18.15 -32.20 63.22
C SER A 337 19.34 -32.43 64.16
N ILE A 338 20.53 -31.94 63.78
CA ILE A 338 21.74 -32.03 64.60
C ILE A 338 21.56 -31.27 65.92
N GLU A 339 20.95 -30.08 65.89
CA GLU A 339 20.65 -29.33 67.11
C GLU A 339 19.69 -30.07 68.03
N ALA A 340 18.64 -30.69 67.48
CA ALA A 340 17.71 -31.51 68.25
C ALA A 340 18.44 -32.70 68.91
N VAL A 341 19.27 -33.42 68.16
CA VAL A 341 20.09 -34.51 68.71
C VAL A 341 21.02 -33.98 69.81
N ARG A 342 21.72 -32.87 69.59
CA ARG A 342 22.59 -32.26 70.61
C ARG A 342 21.82 -31.85 71.86
N ARG A 343 20.58 -31.36 71.74
CA ARG A 343 19.72 -31.05 72.90
C ARG A 343 19.39 -32.32 73.68
N THR A 344 18.97 -33.38 73.01
CA THR A 344 18.66 -34.66 73.69
C THR A 344 19.87 -35.24 74.44
N VAL A 345 21.06 -35.20 73.83
CA VAL A 345 22.31 -35.66 74.48
C VAL A 345 22.65 -34.81 75.70
N ARG A 346 22.52 -33.48 75.63
CA ARG A 346 22.75 -32.59 76.78
C ARG A 346 21.75 -32.85 77.90
N GLU A 347 20.48 -33.06 77.57
CA GLU A 347 19.44 -33.38 78.55
C GLU A 347 19.71 -34.72 79.24
N GLU A 348 20.13 -35.74 78.49
CA GLU A 348 20.49 -37.04 79.04
C GLU A 348 21.70 -36.95 79.98
N ARG A 349 22.76 -36.22 79.59
CA ARG A 349 23.90 -35.94 80.49
C ARG A 349 23.46 -35.20 81.75
N ARG A 350 22.58 -34.20 81.64
CA ARG A 350 22.02 -33.50 82.82
C ARG A 350 21.22 -34.43 83.72
N ARG A 351 20.46 -35.39 83.15
CA ARG A 351 19.75 -36.43 83.92
C ARG A 351 20.72 -37.33 84.67
N GLN A 352 21.74 -37.83 84.00
CA GLN A 352 22.78 -38.67 84.60
C GLN A 352 23.52 -37.94 85.73
N ARG A 353 23.90 -36.67 85.53
CA ARG A 353 24.53 -35.86 86.59
C ARG A 353 23.61 -35.65 87.79
N ARG A 354 22.31 -35.41 87.58
CA ARG A 354 21.33 -35.35 88.68
C ARG A 354 21.25 -36.66 89.46
N LEU A 355 21.28 -37.80 88.77
CA LEU A 355 21.29 -39.12 89.40
C LEU A 355 22.55 -39.33 90.25
N TRP A 356 23.73 -39.00 89.73
CA TRP A 356 24.98 -39.08 90.49
C TRP A 356 24.97 -38.15 91.71
N ILE A 357 24.48 -36.93 91.56
CA ILE A 357 24.36 -35.99 92.69
C ILE A 357 23.43 -36.55 93.77
N HIS A 358 22.31 -37.16 93.39
CA HIS A 358 21.41 -37.81 94.34
C HIS A 358 22.13 -38.95 95.08
N GLN A 359 22.84 -39.82 94.36
CA GLN A 359 23.60 -40.93 94.94
C GLN A 359 24.69 -40.43 95.91
N ILE A 360 25.42 -39.36 95.55
CA ILE A 360 26.44 -38.76 96.42
C ILE A 360 25.81 -38.19 97.68
N LYS A 361 24.68 -37.48 97.58
CA LYS A 361 23.96 -36.95 98.75
C LYS A 361 23.46 -38.06 99.67
N GLU A 362 22.93 -39.14 99.11
CA GLU A 362 22.49 -40.31 99.87
C GLU A 362 23.66 -40.99 100.59
N MET A 363 24.81 -41.16 99.92
CA MET A 363 26.04 -41.64 100.55
C MET A 363 26.53 -40.72 101.67
N SER A 364 26.55 -39.40 101.44
CA SER A 364 26.92 -38.41 102.46
C SER A 364 26.01 -38.50 103.68
N ALA A 365 24.70 -38.64 103.50
CA ALA A 365 23.74 -38.82 104.58
C ALA A 365 23.98 -40.13 105.34
N ASN A 366 24.21 -41.23 104.63
CA ASN A 366 24.50 -42.53 105.24
C ASN A 366 25.80 -42.55 106.05
N VAL A 367 26.77 -41.68 105.75
CA VAL A 367 28.01 -41.52 106.53
C VAL A 367 27.79 -40.57 107.72
N LEU A 368 27.05 -39.47 107.51
CA LEU A 368 26.87 -38.42 108.51
C LEU A 368 25.87 -38.81 109.60
N GLU A 369 24.80 -39.53 109.28
CA GLU A 369 23.74 -39.93 110.24
C GLU A 369 24.26 -40.85 111.35
N PRO A 370 25.04 -41.92 111.07
CA PRO A 370 25.66 -42.72 112.14
C PRO A 370 26.60 -41.91 113.03
N VAL A 371 27.36 -40.97 112.45
CA VAL A 371 28.27 -40.10 113.21
C VAL A 371 27.49 -39.18 114.14
N ARG A 372 26.37 -38.59 113.66
CA ARG A 372 25.45 -37.79 114.49
C ARG A 372 24.82 -38.61 115.61
N LEU A 373 24.33 -39.82 115.31
CA LEU A 373 23.73 -40.71 116.31
C LEU A 373 24.75 -41.11 117.38
N LEU A 374 25.99 -41.42 117.00
CA LEU A 374 27.07 -41.70 117.96
C LEU A 374 27.38 -40.48 118.84
N ALA A 375 27.39 -39.27 118.28
CA ALA A 375 27.54 -38.02 119.05
C ALA A 375 26.38 -37.79 120.02
N GLU A 376 25.14 -38.11 119.63
CA GLU A 376 23.96 -38.03 120.49
C GLU A 376 23.93 -39.09 121.59
N GLU A 377 24.34 -40.32 121.30
CA GLU A 377 24.47 -41.39 122.29
C GLU A 377 25.52 -41.06 123.35
N ARG A 378 26.66 -40.47 122.95
CA ARG A 378 27.69 -39.98 123.88
C ARG A 378 27.15 -38.88 124.81
N LYS A 379 26.35 -37.95 124.28
CA LYS A 379 25.65 -36.93 125.09
C LYS A 379 24.69 -37.56 126.10
N LYS A 380 23.97 -38.61 125.72
CA LYS A 380 23.05 -39.34 126.61
C LYS A 380 23.77 -40.16 127.69
N LYS A 381 24.98 -40.65 127.41
CA LYS A 381 25.82 -41.44 128.33
C LYS A 381 26.76 -40.59 129.22
N CYS A 382 26.77 -39.26 129.08
CA CYS A 382 27.67 -38.33 129.79
C CYS A 382 29.18 -38.60 129.58
N GLU A 383 29.56 -39.19 128.44
CA GLU A 383 30.96 -39.44 128.07
C GLU A 383 31.53 -38.20 127.33
N GLN A 384 32.71 -37.69 127.75
CA GLN A 384 33.38 -36.60 127.04
C GLN A 384 34.08 -37.12 125.79
N ALA A 385 33.78 -36.54 124.64
CA ALA A 385 34.49 -36.83 123.40
C ALA A 385 35.97 -36.46 123.54
N THR A 386 36.86 -37.29 123.00
CA THR A 386 38.28 -36.94 122.95
C THR A 386 38.47 -35.77 121.97
N ALA A 387 39.39 -34.83 122.28
CA ALA A 387 39.63 -33.66 121.43
C ALA A 387 39.97 -34.02 119.97
N LYS A 388 40.51 -35.24 119.73
CA LYS A 388 40.82 -35.74 118.38
C LYS A 388 39.57 -36.17 117.61
N GLU A 389 38.60 -36.79 118.27
CA GLU A 389 37.36 -37.24 117.64
C GLU A 389 36.44 -36.05 117.30
N ASP A 390 36.35 -35.07 118.20
CA ASP A 390 35.62 -33.81 117.97
C ASP A 390 36.16 -33.02 116.77
N VAL A 391 37.49 -33.00 116.61
CA VAL A 391 38.14 -32.36 115.45
C VAL A 391 37.87 -33.16 114.18
N ALA A 392 37.88 -34.49 114.24
CA ALA A 392 37.58 -35.35 113.10
C ALA A 392 36.11 -35.26 112.64
N GLU A 393 35.15 -35.19 113.57
CA GLU A 393 33.73 -35.01 113.24
C GLU A 393 33.47 -33.64 112.57
N ARG A 394 34.07 -32.57 113.11
CA ARG A 394 33.95 -31.23 112.51
C ARG A 394 34.62 -31.16 111.14
N ALA A 395 35.77 -31.83 110.96
CA ALA A 395 36.45 -31.91 109.66
C ALA A 395 35.59 -32.67 108.64
N LEU A 396 35.03 -33.83 109.01
CA LEU A 396 34.17 -34.63 108.15
C LEU A 396 32.88 -33.88 107.76
N ALA A 397 32.24 -33.18 108.71
CA ALA A 397 31.08 -32.35 108.43
C ALA A 397 31.42 -31.15 107.52
N ALA A 398 32.61 -30.56 107.68
CA ALA A 398 33.09 -29.48 106.81
C ALA A 398 33.39 -29.97 105.39
N ASP A 399 34.01 -31.15 105.25
CA ASP A 399 34.29 -31.77 103.96
C ASP A 399 33.02 -32.18 103.21
N ILE A 400 32.04 -32.78 103.91
CA ILE A 400 30.73 -33.11 103.33
C ILE A 400 30.01 -31.84 102.89
N LYS A 401 30.02 -30.78 103.72
CA LYS A 401 29.43 -29.49 103.36
C LYS A 401 30.10 -28.87 102.14
N MET A 402 31.43 -28.96 102.06
CA MET A 402 32.19 -28.49 100.90
C MET A 402 31.76 -29.24 99.64
N ILE A 403 31.65 -30.58 99.71
CA ILE A 403 31.17 -31.41 98.59
C ILE A 403 29.75 -30.99 98.18
N GLU A 404 28.84 -30.82 99.14
CA GLU A 404 27.45 -30.40 98.89
C GLU A 404 27.36 -29.04 98.21
N ASP A 405 28.22 -28.09 98.55
CA ASP A 405 28.30 -26.76 97.92
C ASP A 405 28.81 -26.83 96.46
N TYR A 406 29.58 -27.86 96.10
CA TYR A 406 30.07 -28.08 94.73
C TYR A 406 29.10 -28.88 93.85
N LEU A 407 28.24 -29.74 94.41
CA LEU A 407 27.34 -30.60 93.63
C LEU A 407 26.41 -29.84 92.66
N PRO A 408 25.75 -28.72 93.02
CA PRO A 408 24.91 -27.96 92.08
C PRO A 408 25.69 -27.41 90.89
N LYS A 409 26.98 -27.06 91.07
CA LYS A 409 27.85 -26.50 90.01
C LYS A 409 28.16 -27.53 88.91
N LEU A 410 28.04 -28.83 89.22
CA LEU A 410 28.22 -29.91 88.24
C LEU A 410 27.04 -30.03 87.27
N ILE A 411 25.85 -29.57 87.65
CA ILE A 411 24.65 -29.54 86.77
C ILE A 411 24.76 -28.39 85.77
N SER A 412 25.34 -27.26 86.19
CA SER A 412 25.47 -26.03 85.39
C SER A 412 26.68 -26.00 84.45
N LEU A 413 27.58 -26.98 84.53
CA LEU A 413 28.66 -27.17 83.55
C LEU A 413 28.04 -27.61 82.21
N ASP A 414 27.42 -26.69 81.48
CA ASP A 414 27.16 -26.95 80.08
C ASP A 414 28.50 -27.27 79.41
N ASP A 415 28.54 -28.34 78.62
CA ASP A 415 29.70 -28.73 77.82
C ASP A 415 29.90 -27.71 76.67
N ILE A 416 30.13 -26.46 77.03
CA ILE A 416 30.60 -25.39 76.15
C ILE A 416 32.13 -25.54 76.15
N PRO A 417 32.78 -25.59 74.97
CA PRO A 417 34.23 -25.66 74.94
C PRO A 417 34.82 -24.52 75.77
N VAL A 418 35.79 -24.91 76.59
CA VAL A 418 36.54 -24.06 77.51
C VAL A 418 37.16 -22.94 76.67
N ASN A 419 36.73 -21.71 76.93
CA ASN A 419 37.22 -20.46 76.38
C ASN A 419 36.53 -19.93 75.09
N PRO A 420 35.49 -19.08 75.22
CA PRO A 420 34.86 -18.41 74.07
C PRO A 420 35.82 -17.49 73.31
N GLU A 421 36.85 -16.95 73.99
CA GLU A 421 37.82 -16.03 73.37
C GLU A 421 38.71 -16.74 72.34
N GLU A 422 39.20 -17.94 72.66
CA GLU A 422 39.99 -18.76 71.71
C GLU A 422 39.15 -19.19 70.51
N THR A 423 37.87 -19.48 70.73
CA THR A 423 36.94 -19.85 69.65
C THR A 423 36.67 -18.65 68.72
N ASP A 424 36.55 -17.45 69.28
CA ASP A 424 36.35 -16.22 68.51
C ASP A 424 37.64 -15.78 67.79
N ILE A 425 38.82 -16.02 68.37
CA ILE A 425 40.12 -15.80 67.69
C ILE A 425 40.24 -16.70 66.46
N ILE A 426 39.93 -18.00 66.59
CA ILE A 426 39.97 -18.93 65.46
C ILE A 426 38.95 -18.53 64.38
N ARG A 427 37.72 -18.13 64.77
CA ARG A 427 36.73 -17.64 63.80
C ARG A 427 37.22 -16.43 63.02
N ARG A 428 37.80 -15.43 63.70
CA ARG A 428 38.35 -14.23 63.04
C ARG A 428 39.49 -14.58 62.08
N GLN A 429 40.36 -15.52 62.44
CA GLN A 429 41.43 -15.99 61.54
C GLN A 429 40.86 -16.65 60.27
N PHE A 430 39.80 -17.45 60.39
CA PHE A 430 39.13 -18.01 59.22
C PHE A 430 38.46 -16.94 58.36
N ASP A 431 37.75 -15.98 58.98
CA ASP A 431 37.11 -14.88 58.25
C ASP A 431 38.15 -13.99 57.52
N GLU A 432 39.33 -13.77 58.12
CA GLU A 432 40.45 -13.09 57.46
C GLU A 432 41.00 -13.88 56.27
N VAL A 433 41.17 -15.19 56.40
CA VAL A 433 41.63 -16.04 55.28
C VAL A 433 40.60 -16.04 54.15
N PHE A 434 39.31 -16.18 54.46
CA PHE A 434 38.25 -16.16 53.45
C PHE A 434 38.11 -14.80 52.76
N THR A 435 38.33 -13.70 53.48
CA THR A 435 38.30 -12.35 52.87
C THR A 435 39.50 -12.11 51.96
N GLN A 436 40.70 -12.55 52.36
CA GLN A 436 41.88 -12.52 51.51
C GLN A 436 41.70 -13.38 50.24
N GLU A 437 41.21 -14.60 50.39
CA GLU A 437 40.97 -15.50 49.26
C GLU A 437 39.94 -14.91 48.29
N LYS A 438 38.84 -14.35 48.82
CA LYS A 438 37.83 -13.63 48.01
C LYS A 438 38.43 -12.46 47.25
N GLN A 439 39.27 -11.64 47.88
CA GLN A 439 39.95 -10.52 47.20
C GLN A 439 40.87 -11.02 46.08
N THR A 440 41.58 -12.13 46.32
CA THR A 440 42.47 -12.75 45.33
C THR A 440 41.68 -13.26 44.11
N TYR A 441 40.53 -13.90 44.35
CA TYR A 441 39.62 -14.31 43.28
C TYR A 441 39.07 -13.12 42.48
N LEU A 442 38.64 -12.05 43.14
CA LEU A 442 38.15 -10.85 42.46
C LEU A 442 39.23 -10.20 41.60
N ALA A 443 40.46 -10.08 42.10
CA ALA A 443 41.59 -9.57 41.32
C ALA A 443 41.85 -10.43 40.08
N SER A 444 41.85 -11.76 40.22
CA SER A 444 42.03 -12.67 39.08
C SER A 444 40.91 -12.56 38.03
N ALA A 445 39.66 -12.31 38.47
CA ALA A 445 38.53 -12.12 37.58
C ALA A 445 38.60 -10.78 36.83
N GLU A 446 39.07 -9.72 37.50
CA GLU A 446 39.31 -8.41 36.87
C GLU A 446 40.45 -8.48 35.83
N GLU A 447 41.52 -9.22 36.11
CA GLU A 447 42.61 -9.46 35.15
C GLU A 447 42.13 -10.20 33.90
N GLU A 448 41.33 -11.27 34.06
CA GLU A 448 40.74 -11.99 32.94
C GLU A 448 39.73 -11.12 32.16
N HIS A 449 38.94 -10.29 32.85
CA HIS A 449 38.07 -9.31 32.18
C HIS A 449 38.89 -8.31 31.34
N ALA A 450 39.97 -7.75 31.90
CA ALA A 450 40.85 -6.82 31.20
C ALA A 450 41.55 -7.49 30.00
N ARG A 451 41.92 -8.77 30.13
CA ARG A 451 42.48 -9.58 29.03
C ARG A 451 41.46 -9.77 27.90
N ASN A 452 40.23 -10.12 28.24
CA ASN A 452 39.15 -10.28 27.28
C ASN A 452 38.82 -8.97 26.55
N GLU A 453 38.83 -7.84 27.24
CA GLU A 453 38.67 -6.54 26.60
C GLU A 453 39.80 -6.22 25.61
N ARG A 454 41.06 -6.52 25.96
CA ARG A 454 42.20 -6.31 25.04
C ARG A 454 42.05 -7.18 23.79
N LEU A 455 41.65 -8.44 23.95
CA LEU A 455 41.39 -9.34 22.83
C LEU A 455 40.21 -8.85 21.98
N GLY A 456 39.13 -8.37 22.61
CA GLY A 456 37.98 -7.77 21.94
C GLY A 456 38.37 -6.57 21.08
N ARG A 457 39.15 -5.63 21.66
CA ARG A 457 39.70 -4.48 20.91
C ARG A 457 40.59 -4.90 19.75
N GLY A 458 41.44 -5.92 19.95
CA GLY A 458 42.30 -6.47 18.89
C GLY A 458 41.51 -7.08 17.74
N LEU A 459 40.44 -7.83 18.04
CA LEU A 459 39.55 -8.42 17.03
C LEU A 459 38.78 -7.35 16.25
N GLU A 460 38.37 -6.26 16.90
CA GLU A 460 37.66 -5.16 16.23
C GLU A 460 38.58 -4.46 15.23
N VAL A 461 39.84 -4.19 15.62
CA VAL A 461 40.86 -3.63 14.70
C VAL A 461 41.12 -4.57 13.52
N TYR A 462 41.15 -5.88 13.76
CA TYR A 462 41.32 -6.87 12.68
C TYR A 462 40.12 -6.87 11.71
N ARG A 463 38.89 -6.80 12.22
CA ARG A 463 37.68 -6.68 11.40
C ARG A 463 37.70 -5.40 10.56
N GLN A 464 38.08 -4.27 11.17
CA GLN A 464 38.18 -2.99 10.46
C GLN A 464 39.18 -3.08 9.31
N ARG A 465 40.37 -3.65 9.54
CA ARG A 465 41.35 -3.88 8.46
C ARG A 465 40.82 -4.75 7.32
N MET A 466 40.11 -5.83 7.66
CA MET A 466 39.51 -6.71 6.65
C MET A 466 38.45 -6.00 5.81
N LEU A 467 37.66 -5.11 6.43
CA LEU A 467 36.69 -4.27 5.73
C LEU A 467 37.38 -3.25 4.83
N ASP A 468 38.42 -2.58 5.33
CA ASP A 468 39.19 -1.61 4.54
C ASP A 468 39.88 -2.27 3.33
N ASP A 469 40.44 -3.48 3.49
CA ASP A 469 41.02 -4.28 2.40
C ASP A 469 39.97 -4.67 1.36
N TYR A 470 38.75 -5.00 1.79
CA TYR A 470 37.66 -5.34 0.89
C TYR A 470 37.19 -4.12 0.08
N VAL A 471 37.00 -2.97 0.75
CA VAL A 471 36.66 -1.69 0.12
C VAL A 471 37.76 -1.25 -0.85
N GLY A 472 39.03 -1.41 -0.47
CA GLY A 472 40.17 -1.12 -1.33
C GLY A 472 40.18 -1.96 -2.62
N LYS A 473 39.87 -3.25 -2.53
CA LYS A 473 39.76 -4.13 -3.71
C LYS A 473 38.61 -3.77 -4.63
N GLU A 474 37.45 -3.41 -4.09
CA GLU A 474 36.31 -2.95 -4.88
C GLU A 474 36.62 -1.62 -5.60
N ASN A 475 37.21 -0.66 -4.89
CA ASN A 475 37.64 0.62 -5.49
C ASN A 475 38.70 0.41 -6.58
N GLY A 476 39.64 -0.51 -6.39
CA GLY A 476 40.63 -0.87 -7.41
C GLY A 476 40.01 -1.46 -8.68
N LYS A 477 39.00 -2.33 -8.54
CA LYS A 477 38.24 -2.88 -9.68
C LYS A 477 37.45 -1.80 -10.41
N LEU A 478 36.79 -0.89 -9.68
CA LEU A 478 36.08 0.24 -10.25
C LEU A 478 37.02 1.13 -11.07
N HIS A 479 38.19 1.45 -10.53
CA HIS A 479 39.17 2.27 -11.25
C HIS A 479 39.75 1.56 -12.49
N GLY A 480 39.94 0.23 -12.41
CA GLY A 480 40.26 -0.61 -13.57
C GLY A 480 39.17 -0.57 -14.65
N ALA A 481 37.90 -0.66 -14.25
CA ALA A 481 36.77 -0.57 -15.18
C ALA A 481 36.71 0.81 -15.85
N GLU A 482 36.83 1.90 -15.09
CA GLU A 482 36.84 3.27 -15.65
C GLU A 482 38.00 3.49 -16.62
N THR A 483 39.19 2.95 -16.34
CA THR A 483 40.34 3.08 -17.25
C THR A 483 40.13 2.29 -18.54
N THR A 484 39.53 1.10 -18.46
CA THR A 484 39.13 0.34 -19.66
C THR A 484 38.04 1.05 -20.45
N GLU A 485 37.06 1.66 -19.78
CA GLU A 485 36.00 2.43 -20.44
C GLU A 485 36.57 3.65 -21.16
N ARG A 486 37.44 4.43 -20.51
CA ARG A 486 38.13 5.56 -21.15
C ARG A 486 38.95 5.13 -22.36
N HIS A 487 39.62 3.97 -22.26
CA HIS A 487 40.40 3.42 -23.38
C HIS A 487 39.50 2.99 -24.55
N LEU A 488 38.39 2.30 -24.26
CA LEU A 488 37.42 1.89 -25.27
C LEU A 488 36.75 3.09 -25.94
N SER A 489 36.37 4.11 -25.18
CA SER A 489 35.84 5.37 -25.72
C SER A 489 36.86 6.06 -26.63
N SER A 490 38.14 6.09 -26.26
CA SER A 490 39.21 6.61 -27.12
C SER A 490 39.40 5.81 -28.40
N VAL A 491 39.21 4.47 -28.37
CA VAL A 491 39.30 3.62 -29.56
C VAL A 491 38.09 3.86 -30.47
N VAL A 492 36.90 4.01 -29.90
CA VAL A 492 35.68 4.34 -30.65
C VAL A 492 35.83 5.70 -31.35
N ASP A 493 36.37 6.71 -30.67
CA ASP A 493 36.62 8.03 -31.25
C ASP A 493 37.67 8.00 -32.38
N GLN A 494 38.60 7.05 -32.37
CA GLN A 494 39.58 6.83 -33.45
C GLN A 494 39.02 6.08 -34.65
N VAL A 495 37.93 5.31 -34.48
CA VAL A 495 37.29 4.55 -35.57
C VAL A 495 36.22 5.39 -36.27
N LEU A 496 35.63 6.36 -35.57
CA LEU A 496 34.55 7.21 -36.07
C LEU A 496 35.03 8.52 -36.72
N ASN A 497 36.30 8.89 -36.55
CA ASN A 497 36.97 9.99 -37.26
C ASN A 497 37.98 9.43 -38.27
#